data_AF-A0A957VM04-F1
#
_entry.id   AF-A0A957VM04-F1
#
_cell.length_a   1.000
_cell.length_b   1.000
_cell.length_c   1.000
_cell.angle_alpha   90.00
_cell.angle_beta   90.00
_cell.angle_gamma   90.00
#
_symmetry.space_group_name_H-M   'P 1'
#
loop_
_entity.id
_entity.type
_entity.pdbx_description
1 polymer ?
#
loop_
_entity_poly.entity_id
_entity_poly.type
_entity_poly.pdbx_seq_one_letter_code
_entity_poly.pdbx_strand_id
1 'polypeptide(L)'
;EVATGVYGLWAGDTNGNGNVVLSGGGNDRDSVLNAVLDDAGNAGSNLNFIVTGYLNTDANMDGQTIAGGSNTDLNVIANSILDHPGNTDGNGNFLIVSQLPATP
;
A
#
# COMPACT_ATOMS: atom_id res chain seq x y z
N GLU A 1 -19.55 0.34 5.01
CA GLU A 1 -19.76 1.75 5.35
C GLU A 1 -19.03 2.05 6.64
N VAL A 2 -18.16 3.06 6.66
CA VAL A 2 -17.56 3.56 7.89
C VAL A 2 -18.62 4.41 8.60
N ALA A 3 -18.77 4.25 9.92
CA ALA A 3 -19.73 5.03 10.70
C ALA A 3 -19.54 6.55 10.52
N THR A 4 -20.62 7.32 10.58
CA THR A 4 -20.56 8.79 10.48
C THR A 4 -19.69 9.37 11.60
N GLY A 5 -18.77 10.28 11.24
CA GLY A 5 -17.82 10.90 12.17
C GLY A 5 -16.47 10.17 12.31
N VAL A 6 -16.24 9.10 11.56
CA VAL A 6 -14.92 8.46 11.46
C VAL A 6 -14.21 8.98 10.21
N TYR A 7 -13.11 9.70 10.41
CA TYR A 7 -12.19 10.06 9.34
C TYR A 7 -11.15 8.95 9.21
N GLY A 8 -11.15 8.25 8.08
CA GLY A 8 -10.12 7.28 7.73
C GLY A 8 -9.07 7.91 6.83
N LEU A 9 -7.82 7.47 6.96
CA LEU A 9 -6.80 7.68 5.94
C LEU A 9 -6.89 6.55 4.91
N TRP A 10 -6.46 6.82 3.68
CA TRP A 10 -6.29 5.79 2.67
C TRP A 10 -5.08 4.93 3.03
N ALA A 11 -5.23 3.60 2.89
CA ALA A 11 -4.11 2.68 3.03
C ALA A 11 -3.18 2.77 1.82
N GLY A 12 -1.97 2.22 1.95
CA GLY A 12 -1.06 2.00 0.82
C GLY A 12 0.14 2.92 0.73
N ASP A 13 0.33 3.88 1.63
CA ASP A 13 1.60 4.63 1.75
C ASP A 13 2.64 3.74 2.46
N THR A 14 3.26 2.85 1.70
CA THR A 14 4.14 1.81 2.26
C THR A 14 5.60 2.25 2.37
N ASN A 15 5.95 3.35 1.71
CA ASN A 15 7.27 3.99 1.85
C ASN A 15 7.26 5.18 2.83
N GLY A 16 6.09 5.60 3.33
CA GLY A 16 5.93 6.63 4.35
C GLY A 16 6.21 8.05 3.85
N ASN A 17 6.07 8.29 2.55
CA ASN A 17 6.38 9.60 1.94
C ASN A 17 5.17 10.54 1.87
N GLY A 18 4.02 10.11 2.39
CA GLY A 18 2.77 10.86 2.40
C GLY A 18 2.00 10.79 1.09
N ASN A 19 2.40 9.93 0.16
CA ASN A 19 1.74 9.70 -1.13
C ASN A 19 1.44 8.22 -1.33
N VAL A 20 0.33 7.92 -1.99
CA VAL A 20 0.02 6.57 -2.48
C VAL A 20 0.03 6.60 -4.01
N VAL A 21 0.94 5.86 -4.62
CA VAL A 21 1.11 5.77 -6.08
C VAL A 21 1.65 4.40 -6.50
N LEU A 22 1.13 3.84 -7.61
CA LEU A 22 1.54 2.53 -8.12
C LEU A 22 2.82 2.53 -8.98
N SER A 23 3.17 3.68 -9.56
CA SER A 23 4.19 3.77 -10.60
C SER A 23 5.00 5.06 -10.51
N GLY A 24 6.19 5.07 -11.13
CA GLY A 24 7.12 6.20 -11.08
C GLY A 24 8.14 6.08 -9.94
N GLY A 25 9.01 7.07 -9.78
CA GLY A 25 10.03 7.03 -8.73
C GLY A 25 9.41 7.18 -7.33
N GLY A 26 9.85 6.35 -6.38
CA GLY A 26 9.35 6.39 -5.00
C GLY A 26 7.90 5.93 -4.87
N ASN A 27 7.48 4.95 -5.69
CA ASN A 27 6.16 4.36 -5.62
C ASN A 27 6.05 3.31 -4.49
N ASP A 28 4.83 3.03 -4.06
CA ASP A 28 4.55 2.12 -2.94
C ASP A 28 4.65 0.65 -3.33
N ARG A 29 4.48 0.35 -4.62
CA ARG A 29 4.62 -1.01 -5.12
C ARG A 29 6.04 -1.51 -4.94
N ASP A 30 7.03 -0.69 -5.23
CA ASP A 30 8.44 -1.06 -5.18
C ASP A 30 8.91 -1.25 -3.73
N SER A 31 8.40 -0.49 -2.76
CA SER A 31 8.70 -0.72 -1.34
C SER A 31 8.22 -2.10 -0.87
N VAL A 32 7.00 -2.51 -1.25
CA VAL A 32 6.49 -3.86 -0.94
C VAL A 32 7.31 -4.94 -1.64
N LEU A 33 7.62 -4.76 -2.94
CA LEU A 33 8.42 -5.72 -3.69
C LEU A 33 9.81 -5.90 -3.08
N ASN A 34 10.49 -4.81 -2.74
CA ASN A 34 11.82 -4.86 -2.13
C ASN A 34 11.77 -5.52 -0.75
N ALA A 35 10.77 -5.19 0.08
CA ALA A 35 10.63 -5.83 1.39
C ALA A 35 10.48 -7.34 1.28
N VAL A 36 9.73 -7.85 0.30
CA VAL A 36 9.53 -9.29 0.10
C VAL A 36 10.73 -9.96 -0.57
N LEU A 37 11.25 -9.37 -1.65
CA LEU A 37 12.28 -10.00 -2.48
C LEU A 37 13.68 -9.94 -1.86
N ASP A 38 13.96 -8.91 -1.07
CA ASP A 38 15.26 -8.67 -0.43
C ASP A 38 15.30 -9.18 1.04
N ASP A 39 14.21 -9.78 1.54
CA ASP A 39 14.20 -10.38 2.87
C ASP A 39 15.29 -11.46 2.99
N ALA A 40 16.05 -11.44 4.09
CA ALA A 40 17.16 -12.37 4.31
C ALA A 40 16.73 -13.85 4.35
N GLY A 41 15.46 -14.12 4.68
CA GLY A 41 14.84 -15.44 4.63
C GLY A 41 14.37 -15.85 3.22
N ASN A 42 14.27 -14.92 2.27
CA ASN A 42 13.82 -15.16 0.90
C ASN A 42 14.97 -15.30 -0.10
N ALA A 43 15.90 -16.23 0.15
CA ALA A 43 17.07 -16.44 -0.70
C ALA A 43 16.78 -16.75 -2.18
N GLY A 44 15.54 -17.14 -2.51
CA GLY A 44 15.08 -17.41 -3.87
C GLY A 44 14.32 -16.27 -4.54
N SER A 45 14.17 -15.11 -3.87
CA SER A 45 13.39 -13.97 -4.35
C SER A 45 11.98 -14.37 -4.82
N ASN A 46 11.31 -15.20 -4.02
CA ASN A 46 9.96 -15.65 -4.29
C ASN A 46 8.95 -14.55 -3.90
N LEU A 47 8.13 -14.09 -4.84
CA LEU A 47 7.09 -13.09 -4.59
C LEU A 47 6.03 -13.54 -3.57
N ASN A 48 5.81 -14.85 -3.43
CA ASN A 48 4.86 -15.40 -2.46
C ASN A 48 5.47 -15.62 -1.07
N PHE A 49 6.72 -15.19 -0.85
CA PHE A 49 7.33 -15.21 0.49
C PHE A 49 6.59 -14.22 1.40
N ILE A 50 6.35 -14.62 2.64
CA ILE A 50 5.66 -13.81 3.64
C ILE A 50 6.68 -13.26 4.61
N VAL A 51 6.81 -11.94 4.64
CA VAL A 51 7.56 -11.24 5.69
C VAL A 51 6.60 -11.00 6.84
N THR A 52 6.91 -11.54 8.03
CA THR A 52 6.02 -11.44 9.19
C THR A 52 6.40 -10.24 10.06
N GLY A 53 5.40 -9.45 10.47
CA GLY A 53 5.53 -8.31 11.36
C GLY A 53 4.66 -7.14 10.91
N TYR A 54 4.41 -6.20 11.83
CA TYR A 54 3.76 -4.94 11.49
C TYR A 54 4.79 -3.99 10.88
N LEU A 55 4.88 -4.03 9.56
CA LEU A 55 5.79 -3.21 8.75
C LEU A 55 5.01 -2.11 8.03
N ASN A 56 5.69 -1.05 7.58
CA ASN A 56 5.04 -0.06 6.72
C ASN A 56 4.50 -0.70 5.42
N THR A 57 5.11 -1.80 4.98
CA THR A 57 4.73 -2.57 3.79
C THR A 57 3.58 -3.55 4.02
N ASP A 58 3.19 -3.77 5.28
CA ASP A 58 1.95 -4.48 5.66
C ASP A 58 0.80 -3.48 5.57
N ALA A 59 0.27 -3.31 4.35
CA ALA A 59 -0.66 -2.25 4.00
C ALA A 59 -2.06 -2.49 4.58
N ASN A 60 -2.43 -3.75 4.84
CA ASN A 60 -3.70 -4.11 5.48
C ASN A 60 -3.60 -4.25 7.01
N MET A 61 -2.39 -4.15 7.57
CA MET A 61 -2.08 -4.30 9.00
C MET A 61 -2.49 -5.67 9.57
N ASP A 62 -2.30 -6.74 8.82
CA ASP A 62 -2.57 -8.11 9.26
C ASP A 62 -1.35 -8.83 9.86
N GLY A 63 -0.20 -8.16 9.87
CA GLY A 63 1.08 -8.67 10.35
C GLY A 63 1.86 -9.45 9.28
N GLN A 64 1.47 -9.38 8.00
CA GLN A 64 2.12 -10.07 6.90
C GLN A 64 2.30 -9.13 5.71
N THR A 65 3.54 -8.98 5.24
CA THR A 65 3.81 -8.39 3.92
C THR A 65 3.99 -9.49 2.89
N ILE A 66 3.20 -9.46 1.82
CA ILE A 66 3.26 -10.39 0.68
C ILE A 66 3.03 -9.65 -0.65
N ALA A 67 3.84 -9.97 -1.67
CA ALA A 67 3.78 -9.31 -2.98
C ALA A 67 3.14 -10.19 -4.07
N GLY A 68 3.06 -11.50 -3.87
CA GLY A 68 2.60 -12.47 -4.85
C GLY A 68 1.39 -13.28 -4.38
N GLY A 69 0.58 -13.71 -5.34
CA GLY A 69 -0.65 -14.48 -5.09
C GLY A 69 -1.90 -13.60 -5.02
N SER A 70 -2.96 -14.15 -4.42
CA SER A 70 -4.22 -13.44 -4.21
C SER A 70 -4.20 -12.70 -2.87
N ASN A 71 -4.84 -11.53 -2.81
CA ASN A 71 -4.96 -10.73 -1.58
C ASN A 71 -3.62 -10.26 -0.99
N THR A 72 -2.81 -9.59 -1.81
CA THR A 72 -1.49 -9.03 -1.45
C THR A 72 -1.58 -7.57 -1.03
N ASP A 73 -0.53 -7.05 -0.39
CA ASP A 73 -0.40 -5.61 -0.09
C ASP A 73 -0.40 -4.76 -1.36
N LEU A 74 0.09 -5.31 -2.47
CA LEU A 74 0.00 -4.64 -3.78
C LEU A 74 -1.46 -4.43 -4.23
N ASN A 75 -2.36 -5.36 -3.91
CA ASN A 75 -3.78 -5.19 -4.20
C ASN A 75 -4.41 -4.12 -3.30
N VAL A 76 -3.97 -4.00 -2.05
CA VAL A 76 -4.42 -2.95 -1.14
C VAL A 76 -4.05 -1.57 -1.67
N ILE A 77 -2.82 -1.40 -2.15
CA ILE A 77 -2.34 -0.16 -2.77
C ILE A 77 -3.16 0.13 -4.05
N ALA A 78 -3.31 -0.86 -4.93
CA ALA A 78 -4.02 -0.69 -6.19
C ALA A 78 -5.50 -0.33 -5.97
N ASN A 79 -6.19 -1.02 -5.07
CA ASN A 79 -7.58 -0.74 -4.74
C ASN A 79 -7.72 0.65 -4.11
N SER A 80 -6.80 1.05 -3.23
CA SER A 80 -6.83 2.40 -2.65
C SER A 80 -6.79 3.48 -3.73
N ILE A 81 -5.97 3.30 -4.77
CA ILE A 81 -5.86 4.23 -5.90
C ILE A 81 -7.06 4.17 -6.84
N LEU A 82 -7.48 2.97 -7.24
CA LEU A 82 -8.55 2.78 -8.23
C LEU A 82 -9.93 3.14 -7.67
N ASP A 83 -10.16 2.85 -6.39
CA ASP A 83 -11.44 3.13 -5.72
C ASP A 83 -11.48 4.52 -5.07
N HIS A 84 -10.42 5.32 -5.22
CA HIS A 84 -10.39 6.68 -4.69
C HIS A 84 -11.50 7.53 -5.34
N PRO A 85 -12.34 8.26 -4.59
CA PRO A 85 -13.49 9.01 -5.15
C PRO A 85 -13.07 10.16 -6.07
N GLY A 86 -11.84 10.64 -5.95
CA GLY A 86 -11.24 11.60 -6.88
C GLY A 86 -10.69 10.98 -8.18
N ASN A 87 -10.56 9.65 -8.25
CA ASN A 87 -10.09 8.91 -9.42
C ASN A 87 -11.27 8.42 -10.27
N THR A 88 -12.07 9.35 -10.79
CA THR A 88 -13.32 9.03 -11.50
C THR A 88 -13.12 8.22 -12.79
N ASP A 89 -11.91 8.26 -13.35
CA ASP A 89 -11.56 7.59 -14.61
C ASP A 89 -10.87 6.23 -14.39
N GLY A 90 -10.64 5.81 -13.14
CA GLY A 90 -9.93 4.57 -12.82
C GLY A 90 -8.47 4.57 -13.29
N ASN A 91 -7.80 5.72 -13.24
CA ASN A 91 -6.41 5.86 -13.65
C ASN A 91 -5.48 5.17 -12.63
N GLY A 92 -4.77 4.13 -13.04
CA GLY A 92 -3.79 3.43 -12.19
C GLY A 92 -2.59 4.28 -11.75
N ASN A 93 -2.38 5.46 -12.35
CA ASN A 93 -1.35 6.42 -11.95
C ASN A 93 -1.92 7.61 -11.15
N PHE A 94 -3.16 7.51 -10.66
CA PHE A 94 -3.72 8.52 -9.78
C PHE A 94 -2.91 8.60 -8.48
N LEU A 95 -2.58 9.83 -8.09
CA LEU A 95 -1.80 10.13 -6.89
C LEU A 95 -2.76 10.48 -5.75
N ILE A 96 -2.73 9.71 -4.67
CA ILE A 96 -3.37 10.09 -3.41
C ILE A 96 -2.32 10.81 -2.56
N VAL A 97 -2.57 12.06 -2.22
CA VAL A 97 -1.74 12.79 -1.25
C VAL A 97 -2.43 12.69 0.11
N SER A 98 -1.69 12.24 1.13
CA SER A 98 -2.18 12.19 2.50
C SER A 98 -2.71 13.57 2.92
N GLN A 99 -3.91 13.58 3.51
CA GLN A 99 -4.48 14.79 4.07
C GLN A 99 -4.47 14.65 5.59
N LEU A 100 -3.55 15.36 6.23
CA LEU A 100 -3.68 15.61 7.66
C LEU A 100 -4.98 16.39 7.88
N PRO A 101 -5.82 16.00 8.85
CA PRO A 101 -6.94 16.84 9.26
C PRO A 101 -6.42 18.24 9.53
N ALA A 102 -7.06 19.25 8.92
CA ALA A 102 -6.76 20.64 9.27
C ALA A 102 -6.87 20.77 10.79
N THR A 103 -5.83 21.31 11.43
CA THR A 103 -5.84 21.54 12.87
C THR A 103 -7.10 22.32 13.26
N PRO A 104 -7.78 21.96 14.38
CA PRO A 104 -9.01 22.61 14.80
C PRO A 104 -8.92 24.13 14.93
#